data_AF-E8KKC5-F1
#
_entry.id   AF-E8KKC5-F1
#
_cell.length_a   1.000
_cell.length_b   1.000
_cell.length_c   1.000
_cell.angle_alpha   90.00
_cell.angle_beta   90.00
_cell.angle_gamma   90.00
#
_symmetry.space_group_name_H-M   'P 1'
#
loop_
_entity.id
_entity.type
_entity.pdbx_description
1 polymer ?
#
loop_
_entity_poly.entity_id
_entity_poly.type
_entity_poly.pdbx_seq_one_letter_code
_entity_poly.pdbx_strand_id
1 'polypeptide(L)'
;MSRKYKIGITFNLESSVTDIWANCANQNIIFLYQLFSHSNIVENVVLVSWGPEKRTTPPDGFMLDKLNLKFAYIDDVIDELDVLIEGTLVIEPHHVEKMHGHNGKVVCYKIGNDFIMDMENFLFEKKSGRVFNGTNFDSVWMIPQHENTCHSYFSIMYRCNSYVVPAIWVPTFCDQVINRLKEKHNLEFGYKPTYLSEKRIASFEANINIVKTSFIPVLICEQAYRTVPKKN
;
A
#
# COMPACT_ATOMS: atom_id res chain seq x y z
N MET A 1 -27.11 -12.09 16.30
CA MET A 1 -26.16 -11.78 15.21
C MET A 1 -24.91 -11.18 15.84
N SER A 2 -23.71 -11.57 15.40
CA SER A 2 -22.47 -10.92 15.83
C SER A 2 -22.47 -9.45 15.40
N ARG A 3 -21.90 -8.56 16.23
CA ARG A 3 -21.69 -7.15 15.87
C ARG A 3 -20.92 -7.09 14.54
N LYS A 4 -21.36 -6.23 13.63
CA LYS A 4 -20.63 -5.90 12.40
C LYS A 4 -20.01 -4.51 12.52
N TYR A 5 -18.93 -4.29 11.78
CA TYR A 5 -18.13 -3.06 11.86
C TYR A 5 -18.22 -2.23 10.57
N LYS A 6 -18.30 -0.90 10.71
CA LYS A 6 -18.11 0.07 9.63
C LYS A 6 -16.66 0.56 9.63
N ILE A 7 -15.97 0.38 8.51
CA ILE A 7 -14.52 0.63 8.39
C ILE A 7 -14.27 1.75 7.38
N GLY A 8 -13.52 2.78 7.79
CA GLY A 8 -12.90 3.76 6.90
C GLY A 8 -11.43 3.43 6.69
N ILE A 9 -10.93 3.55 5.47
CA ILE A 9 -9.50 3.43 5.17
C ILE A 9 -9.06 4.68 4.42
N THR A 10 -8.04 5.37 4.93
CA THR A 10 -7.62 6.63 4.31
C THR A 10 -6.98 6.39 2.94
N PHE A 11 -7.41 7.15 1.93
CA PHE A 11 -6.97 7.00 0.55
C PHE A 11 -6.77 8.36 -0.12
N ASN A 12 -5.60 8.57 -0.75
CA ASN A 12 -5.20 9.86 -1.30
C ASN A 12 -5.70 10.00 -2.73
N LEU A 13 -6.68 10.88 -2.94
CA LEU A 13 -7.24 11.20 -4.26
C LEU A 13 -6.60 12.44 -4.89
N GLU A 14 -5.82 13.21 -4.14
CA GLU A 14 -5.22 14.49 -4.53
C GLU A 14 -3.70 14.35 -4.78
N SER A 15 -3.24 13.15 -5.12
CA SER A 15 -1.84 12.92 -5.46
C SER A 15 -1.46 13.61 -6.77
N SER A 16 -0.26 14.20 -6.82
CA SER A 16 0.29 14.78 -8.06
C SER A 16 0.57 13.72 -9.13
N VAL A 17 0.78 12.46 -8.74
CA VAL A 17 0.94 11.33 -9.65
C VAL A 17 -0.26 10.42 -9.53
N THR A 18 -1.14 10.49 -10.53
CA THR A 18 -2.42 9.80 -10.57
C THR A 18 -2.32 8.45 -11.30
N ASP A 19 -1.35 7.61 -10.91
CA ASP A 19 -1.11 6.29 -11.51
C ASP A 19 -1.08 5.19 -10.43
N ILE A 20 -1.86 4.12 -10.61
CA ILE A 20 -1.91 2.97 -9.69
C ILE A 20 -0.57 2.23 -9.58
N TRP A 21 0.30 2.32 -10.58
CA TRP A 21 1.62 1.67 -10.62
C TRP A 21 2.73 2.53 -10.01
N ALA A 22 2.48 3.83 -9.77
CA ALA A 22 3.46 4.73 -9.20
C ALA A 22 3.74 4.45 -7.72
N ASN A 23 2.77 3.88 -6.99
CA ASN A 23 2.94 3.57 -5.57
C ASN A 23 2.16 2.31 -5.17
N CYS A 24 2.90 1.28 -4.75
CA CYS A 24 2.34 0.01 -4.27
C CYS A 24 1.40 0.18 -3.07
N ALA A 25 1.55 1.24 -2.27
CA ALA A 25 0.63 1.53 -1.17
C ALA A 25 -0.82 1.70 -1.66
N ASN A 26 -1.03 2.34 -2.82
CA ASN A 26 -2.37 2.51 -3.40
C ASN A 26 -3.00 1.14 -3.67
N GLN A 27 -2.27 0.23 -4.33
CA GLN A 27 -2.74 -1.12 -4.61
C GLN A 27 -3.07 -1.89 -3.33
N ASN A 28 -2.19 -1.82 -2.33
CA ASN A 28 -2.36 -2.53 -1.07
C ASN A 28 -3.62 -2.08 -0.31
N ILE A 29 -3.94 -0.78 -0.34
CA ILE A 29 -5.19 -0.27 0.27
C ILE A 29 -6.43 -0.76 -0.48
N ILE A 30 -6.38 -0.87 -1.81
CA ILE A 30 -7.47 -1.48 -2.57
C ILE A 30 -7.64 -2.96 -2.21
N PHE A 31 -6.54 -3.70 -2.04
CA PHE A 31 -6.61 -5.11 -1.63
C PHE A 31 -7.15 -5.26 -0.20
N LEU A 32 -6.78 -4.36 0.71
CA LEU A 32 -7.32 -4.30 2.07
C LEU A 32 -8.82 -4.00 2.07
N TYR A 33 -9.26 -3.05 1.24
CA TYR A 33 -10.68 -2.75 1.04
C TYR A 33 -11.45 -3.99 0.58
N GLN A 34 -10.92 -4.69 -0.43
CA GLN A 34 -11.54 -5.91 -0.96
C GLN A 34 -11.58 -7.01 0.11
N LEU A 35 -10.52 -7.20 0.88
CA LEU A 35 -10.49 -8.17 1.98
C LEU A 35 -11.61 -7.89 2.99
N PHE A 36 -11.74 -6.65 3.46
CA PHE A 36 -12.79 -6.31 4.41
C PHE A 36 -14.19 -6.39 3.81
N SER A 37 -14.36 -6.05 2.54
CA SER A 37 -15.66 -6.15 1.85
C SER A 37 -16.17 -7.58 1.72
N HIS A 38 -15.28 -8.58 1.73
CA HIS A 38 -15.64 -10.00 1.73
C HIS A 38 -15.76 -10.60 3.15
N SER A 39 -15.50 -9.82 4.19
CA SER A 39 -15.49 -10.30 5.57
C SER A 39 -16.89 -10.29 6.19
N ASN A 40 -17.28 -11.38 6.85
CA ASN A 40 -18.61 -11.52 7.45
C ASN A 40 -18.82 -10.65 8.72
N ILE A 41 -17.73 -10.17 9.34
CA ILE A 41 -17.76 -9.27 10.50
C ILE A 41 -17.81 -7.79 10.10
N VAL A 42 -17.75 -7.48 8.81
CA VAL A 42 -17.77 -6.11 8.30
C VAL A 42 -19.14 -5.81 7.71
N GLU A 43 -19.72 -4.68 8.09
CA GLU A 43 -20.98 -4.18 7.52
C GLU A 43 -20.71 -3.38 6.25
N ASN A 44 -19.72 -2.48 6.33
CA ASN A 44 -19.40 -1.56 5.25
C ASN A 44 -17.93 -1.16 5.30
N VAL A 45 -17.36 -0.92 4.12
CA VAL A 45 -16.02 -0.35 3.95
C VAL A 45 -16.10 0.85 3.03
N VAL A 46 -15.44 1.94 3.42
CA VAL A 46 -15.33 3.17 2.63
C VAL A 46 -13.88 3.65 2.58
N LEU A 47 -13.43 4.03 1.39
CA LEU A 47 -12.17 4.75 1.21
C LEU A 47 -12.43 6.23 1.55
N VAL A 48 -11.77 6.74 2.58
CA VAL A 48 -11.97 8.12 3.03
C VAL A 48 -10.84 9.01 2.56
N SER A 49 -11.18 10.09 1.88
CA SER A 49 -10.23 11.12 1.47
C SER A 49 -10.31 12.32 2.41
N TRP A 50 -9.20 13.05 2.49
CA TRP A 50 -9.19 14.39 3.03
C TRP A 50 -8.12 15.21 2.31
N GLY A 51 -8.31 16.52 2.23
CA GLY A 51 -7.46 17.40 1.47
C GLY A 51 -8.17 18.69 1.08
N PRO A 52 -7.42 19.70 0.61
CA PRO A 52 -7.96 21.00 0.23
C PRO A 52 -9.00 20.92 -0.91
N GLU A 53 -8.90 19.96 -1.84
CA GLU A 53 -9.86 19.84 -2.94
C GLU A 53 -11.13 19.07 -2.54
N LYS A 54 -11.14 18.43 -1.37
CA LYS A 54 -12.23 17.59 -0.87
C LYS A 54 -12.68 16.54 -1.89
N ARG A 55 -11.73 16.01 -2.66
CA ARG A 55 -12.02 15.10 -3.76
C ARG A 55 -12.55 13.77 -3.24
N THR A 56 -13.67 13.28 -3.76
CA THR A 56 -14.24 11.96 -3.44
C THR A 56 -14.30 11.03 -4.65
N THR A 57 -13.97 11.52 -5.84
CA THR A 57 -13.90 10.71 -7.06
C THR A 57 -12.45 10.40 -7.41
N PRO A 58 -12.07 9.13 -7.64
CA PRO A 58 -10.70 8.80 -7.99
C PRO A 58 -10.34 9.29 -9.40
N PRO A 59 -9.09 9.73 -9.63
CA PRO A 59 -8.59 9.99 -10.97
C PRO A 59 -8.58 8.72 -11.84
N ASP A 60 -8.83 8.86 -13.15
CA ASP A 60 -8.90 7.75 -14.11
C ASP A 60 -7.64 6.85 -14.11
N GLY A 61 -6.46 7.43 -13.95
CA GLY A 61 -5.19 6.69 -13.96
C GLY A 61 -5.01 5.72 -12.79
N PHE A 62 -5.86 5.78 -11.76
CA PHE A 62 -5.89 4.77 -10.70
C PHE A 62 -6.57 3.45 -11.10
N MET A 63 -7.24 3.38 -12.26
CA MET A 63 -7.87 2.16 -12.77
C MET A 63 -8.89 1.53 -11.79
N LEU A 64 -9.71 2.38 -11.16
CA LEU A 64 -10.66 1.99 -10.11
C LEU A 64 -12.12 1.94 -10.58
N ASP A 65 -12.40 2.39 -11.80
CA ASP A 65 -13.75 2.51 -12.40
C ASP A 65 -14.54 1.18 -12.42
N LYS A 66 -13.84 0.06 -12.58
CA LYS A 66 -14.43 -1.28 -12.59
C LYS A 66 -14.53 -1.93 -11.22
N LEU A 67 -14.02 -1.28 -10.18
CA LEU A 67 -14.03 -1.77 -8.83
C LEU A 67 -15.20 -1.08 -8.11
N ASN A 68 -16.15 -1.86 -7.60
CA ASN A 68 -17.31 -1.34 -6.85
C ASN A 68 -16.88 -0.81 -5.47
N LEU A 69 -16.10 0.27 -5.47
CA LEU A 69 -15.50 0.90 -4.31
C LEU A 69 -16.35 2.08 -3.87
N LYS A 70 -16.46 2.24 -2.54
CA LYS A 70 -17.12 3.40 -1.94
C LYS A 70 -16.07 4.42 -1.54
N PHE A 71 -16.30 5.68 -1.90
CA PHE A 71 -15.48 6.81 -1.51
C PHE A 71 -16.32 7.85 -0.79
N ALA A 72 -15.74 8.49 0.22
CA ALA A 72 -16.36 9.61 0.93
C ALA A 72 -15.29 10.57 1.43
N TYR A 73 -15.68 11.81 1.68
CA TYR A 73 -14.82 12.75 2.39
C TYR A 73 -14.89 12.42 3.89
N ILE A 74 -13.76 12.47 4.59
CA ILE A 74 -13.66 11.95 5.97
C ILE A 74 -14.67 12.59 6.92
N ASP A 75 -14.86 13.91 6.84
CA ASP A 75 -15.74 14.66 7.73
C ASP A 75 -17.23 14.27 7.58
N ASP A 76 -17.62 13.68 6.44
CA ASP A 76 -19.00 13.31 6.17
C ASP A 76 -19.39 11.95 6.80
N VAL A 77 -18.40 11.12 7.14
CA VAL A 77 -18.63 9.73 7.55
C VAL A 77 -17.96 9.32 8.86
N ILE A 78 -17.00 10.11 9.37
CA ILE A 78 -16.14 9.72 10.50
C ILE A 78 -16.94 9.35 11.76
N ASP A 79 -18.03 10.08 12.05
CA ASP A 79 -18.88 9.86 13.23
C ASP A 79 -19.67 8.53 13.17
N GLU A 80 -19.76 7.91 11.99
CA GLU A 80 -20.40 6.61 11.79
C GLU A 80 -19.43 5.43 11.76
N LEU A 81 -18.11 5.67 11.74
CA LEU A 81 -17.12 4.62 11.62
C LEU A 81 -16.84 3.97 12.97
N ASP A 82 -16.77 2.64 13.00
CA ASP A 82 -16.26 1.91 14.17
C ASP A 82 -14.72 1.84 14.15
N VAL A 83 -14.11 1.78 12.95
CA VAL A 83 -12.67 1.69 12.77
C VAL A 83 -12.22 2.60 11.63
N LEU A 84 -11.18 3.40 11.88
CA LEU A 84 -10.49 4.21 10.88
C LEU A 84 -9.04 3.72 10.74
N ILE A 85 -8.64 3.37 9.53
CA ILE A 85 -7.32 2.81 9.23
C ILE A 85 -6.52 3.81 8.39
N GLU A 86 -5.33 4.17 8.86
CA GLU A 86 -4.36 4.96 8.10
C GLU A 86 -3.82 4.11 6.95
N GLY A 87 -4.18 4.46 5.72
CA GLY A 87 -3.64 3.87 4.49
C GLY A 87 -2.65 4.82 3.81
N THR A 88 -3.10 5.48 2.75
CA THR A 88 -2.21 6.33 1.92
C THR A 88 -2.18 7.79 2.35
N LEU A 89 -3.14 8.24 3.16
CA LEU A 89 -3.14 9.57 3.80
C LEU A 89 -2.86 9.43 5.29
N VAL A 90 -2.16 10.42 5.87
CA VAL A 90 -1.88 10.47 7.30
C VAL A 90 -3.17 10.78 8.07
N ILE A 91 -3.36 10.13 9.22
CA ILE A 91 -4.42 10.49 10.16
C ILE A 91 -3.88 11.56 11.11
N GLU A 92 -4.59 12.69 11.17
CA GLU A 92 -4.30 13.80 12.08
C GLU A 92 -4.94 13.62 13.47
N PRO A 93 -4.41 14.26 14.52
CA PRO A 93 -4.92 14.12 15.89
C PRO A 93 -6.42 14.39 16.05
N HIS A 94 -6.96 15.39 15.35
CA HIS A 94 -8.38 15.72 15.42
C HIS A 94 -9.29 14.61 14.85
N HIS A 95 -8.82 13.79 13.90
CA HIS A 95 -9.59 12.62 13.44
C HIS A 95 -9.66 11.56 14.55
N VAL A 96 -8.59 11.39 15.32
CA VAL A 96 -8.57 10.46 16.46
C VAL A 96 -9.51 10.93 17.56
N GLU A 97 -9.50 12.22 17.88
CA GLU A 97 -10.42 12.81 18.86
C GLU A 97 -11.88 12.56 18.47
N LYS A 98 -12.24 12.77 17.19
CA LYS A 98 -13.57 12.44 16.66
C LYS A 98 -13.89 10.96 16.84
N MET A 99 -13.02 10.07 16.33
CA MET A 99 -13.20 8.61 16.45
C MET A 99 -13.38 8.15 17.89
N HIS A 100 -12.58 8.65 18.83
CA HIS A 100 -12.67 8.30 20.24
C HIS A 100 -13.92 8.88 20.91
N GLY A 101 -14.45 10.01 20.42
CA GLY A 101 -15.69 10.63 20.90
C GLY A 101 -16.92 9.73 20.80
N HIS A 102 -16.98 8.83 19.82
CA HIS A 102 -18.01 7.80 19.68
C HIS A 102 -17.48 6.37 19.89
N ASN A 103 -16.37 6.23 20.63
CA ASN A 103 -15.75 4.94 20.99
C ASN A 103 -15.26 4.09 19.79
N GLY A 104 -15.05 4.73 18.64
CA GLY A 104 -14.37 4.15 17.49
C GLY A 104 -12.87 3.96 17.73
N LYS A 105 -12.21 3.23 16.84
CA LYS A 105 -10.80 2.84 16.95
C LYS A 105 -9.98 3.27 15.75
N VAL A 106 -8.70 3.60 15.98
CA VAL A 106 -7.82 4.12 14.95
C VAL A 106 -6.56 3.26 14.83
N VAL A 107 -6.29 2.78 13.61
CA VAL A 107 -5.19 1.86 13.31
C VAL A 107 -4.22 2.51 12.34
N CYS A 108 -2.92 2.43 12.61
CA CYS A 108 -1.90 2.81 11.63
C CYS A 108 -1.45 1.57 10.85
N TYR A 109 -1.70 1.52 9.54
CA TYR A 109 -1.27 0.38 8.72
C TYR A 109 0.01 0.70 7.93
N LYS A 110 1.10 0.03 8.31
CA LYS A 110 2.47 0.24 7.84
C LYS A 110 2.90 -0.83 6.82
N ILE A 111 2.95 -0.41 5.56
CA ILE A 111 3.35 -1.26 4.42
C ILE A 111 4.83 -0.98 4.02
N GLY A 112 5.43 0.10 4.56
CA GLY A 112 6.82 0.51 4.31
C GLY A 112 7.77 0.18 5.46
N ASN A 113 9.07 0.17 5.16
CA ASN A 113 10.13 0.04 6.15
C ASN A 113 10.56 1.43 6.66
N ASP A 114 9.72 2.02 7.51
CA ASP A 114 9.93 3.41 7.93
C ASP A 114 11.24 3.58 8.71
N PHE A 115 11.62 2.59 9.53
CA PHE A 115 12.87 2.65 10.31
C PHE A 115 14.11 2.87 9.42
N ILE A 116 14.28 2.05 8.38
CA ILE A 116 15.43 2.17 7.49
C ILE A 116 15.34 3.46 6.68
N MET A 117 14.15 3.80 6.18
CA MET A 117 13.96 5.04 5.40
C MET A 117 14.26 6.29 6.24
N ASP A 118 13.84 6.32 7.50
CA ASP A 118 14.07 7.45 8.40
C ASP A 118 15.55 7.54 8.80
N MET A 119 16.23 6.41 9.04
CA MET A 119 17.68 6.41 9.25
C MET A 119 18.43 6.92 8.02
N GLU A 120 18.10 6.47 6.82
CA GLU A 120 18.73 6.96 5.58
C GLU A 120 18.47 8.46 5.40
N ASN A 121 17.23 8.91 5.58
CA ASN A 121 16.90 10.32 5.44
C ASN A 121 17.67 11.18 6.45
N PHE A 122 17.79 10.71 7.69
CA PHE A 122 18.54 11.40 8.73
C PHE A 122 20.05 11.43 8.42
N LEU A 123 20.65 10.29 8.08
CA LEU A 123 22.10 10.18 7.82
C LEU A 123 22.56 10.97 6.60
N PHE A 124 21.71 11.07 5.58
CA PHE A 124 22.04 11.74 4.32
C PHE A 124 21.36 13.10 4.15
N GLU A 125 20.86 13.69 5.23
CA GLU A 125 20.22 15.02 5.25
C GLU A 125 19.10 15.17 4.19
N LYS A 126 18.36 14.09 3.93
CA LYS A 126 17.21 14.12 3.01
C LYS A 126 15.96 14.56 3.74
N LYS A 127 14.99 15.08 2.97
CA LYS A 127 13.66 15.39 3.47
C LYS A 127 13.03 14.14 4.10
N SER A 128 12.56 14.28 5.33
CA SER A 128 11.82 13.22 6.02
C SER A 128 10.59 12.79 5.20
N GLY A 129 10.25 11.51 5.31
CA GLY A 129 9.03 10.96 4.72
C GLY A 129 7.79 11.37 5.52
N ARG A 130 6.98 10.37 5.92
CA ARG A 130 5.88 10.62 6.86
C ARG A 130 6.46 10.93 8.23
N VAL A 131 6.03 12.04 8.83
CA VAL A 131 6.48 12.45 10.17
C VAL A 131 5.49 11.97 11.22
N PHE A 132 5.99 11.73 12.44
CA PHE A 132 5.16 11.48 13.60
C PHE A 132 4.50 12.79 14.03
N ASN A 133 3.22 12.95 13.69
CA ASN A 133 2.43 14.17 13.91
C ASN A 133 1.75 14.22 15.29
N GLY A 134 2.09 13.32 16.22
CA GLY A 134 1.49 13.24 17.56
C GLY A 134 0.16 12.47 17.64
N THR A 135 -0.28 11.85 16.54
CA THR A 135 -1.45 10.98 16.54
C THR A 135 -1.25 9.74 17.43
N ASN A 136 -2.20 9.52 18.35
CA ASN A 136 -2.21 8.35 19.24
C ASN A 136 -3.09 7.24 18.64
N PHE A 137 -2.47 6.25 18.01
CA PHE A 137 -3.18 5.11 17.43
C PHE A 137 -3.52 4.06 18.50
N ASP A 138 -4.66 3.38 18.36
CA ASP A 138 -5.02 2.23 19.19
C ASP A 138 -4.17 0.99 18.84
N SER A 139 -3.67 0.91 17.60
CA SER A 139 -2.82 -0.19 17.14
C SER A 139 -2.01 0.19 15.89
N VAL A 140 -0.81 -0.37 15.76
CA VAL A 140 -0.07 -0.40 14.50
C VAL A 140 -0.14 -1.79 13.88
N TRP A 141 -0.43 -1.89 12.60
CA TRP A 141 -0.32 -3.12 11.82
C TRP A 141 0.84 -3.01 10.84
N MET A 142 1.66 -4.04 10.72
CA MET A 142 2.76 -4.09 9.76
C MET A 142 2.77 -5.40 8.98
N ILE A 143 3.33 -5.36 7.78
CA ILE A 143 3.53 -6.57 6.97
C ILE A 143 4.74 -7.39 7.46
N PRO A 144 4.76 -8.72 7.25
CA PRO A 144 5.75 -9.61 7.87
C PRO A 144 7.21 -9.29 7.49
N GLN A 145 7.43 -8.74 6.30
CA GLN A 145 8.76 -8.43 5.78
C GLN A 145 9.49 -7.34 6.62
N HIS A 146 8.74 -6.54 7.39
CA HIS A 146 9.30 -5.44 8.18
C HIS A 146 9.38 -5.74 9.67
N GLU A 147 8.93 -6.91 10.13
CA GLU A 147 8.85 -7.24 11.56
C GLU A 147 10.20 -7.03 12.27
N ASN A 148 11.26 -7.65 11.74
CA ASN A 148 12.59 -7.63 12.35
C ASN A 148 13.22 -6.24 12.44
N THR A 149 12.83 -5.32 11.54
CA THR A 149 13.41 -3.97 11.48
C THR A 149 12.52 -2.91 12.10
N CYS A 150 11.21 -3.08 12.06
CA CYS A 150 10.27 -2.01 12.37
C CYS A 150 9.40 -2.27 13.59
N HIS A 151 9.30 -3.50 14.11
CA HIS A 151 8.36 -3.81 15.20
C HIS A 151 8.60 -2.94 16.44
N SER A 152 9.82 -2.96 16.98
CA SER A 152 10.19 -2.16 18.14
C SER A 152 10.15 -0.67 17.83
N TYR A 153 10.58 -0.27 16.62
CA TYR A 153 10.55 1.11 16.19
C TYR A 153 9.13 1.70 16.22
N PHE A 154 8.17 1.02 15.60
CA PHE A 154 6.78 1.44 15.60
C PHE A 154 6.17 1.45 17.00
N SER A 155 6.44 0.42 17.81
CA SER A 155 5.91 0.35 19.17
C SER A 155 6.39 1.50 20.06
N ILE A 156 7.66 1.91 19.90
CA ILE A 156 8.23 3.04 20.63
C ILE A 156 7.68 4.37 20.11
N MET A 157 7.73 4.58 18.79
CA MET A 157 7.39 5.88 18.20
C MET A 157 5.89 6.20 18.29
N TYR A 158 5.02 5.20 18.10
CA TYR A 158 3.57 5.35 18.22
C TYR A 158 3.03 5.07 19.62
N ARG A 159 3.86 4.57 20.54
CA ARG A 159 3.49 4.28 21.94
C ARG A 159 2.30 3.33 22.06
N CYS A 160 2.15 2.39 21.13
CA CYS A 160 1.09 1.40 21.13
C CYS A 160 1.57 0.06 20.58
N ASN A 161 0.76 -0.98 20.77
CA ASN A 161 1.12 -2.32 20.32
C ASN A 161 1.15 -2.38 18.80
N SER A 162 2.23 -2.96 18.29
CA SER A 162 2.39 -3.24 16.88
C SER A 162 2.18 -4.72 16.60
N TYR A 163 1.49 -5.06 15.51
CA TYR A 163 1.15 -6.43 15.16
C TYR A 163 1.55 -6.74 13.73
N VAL A 164 2.07 -7.94 13.52
CA VAL A 164 2.27 -8.48 12.18
C VAL A 164 0.93 -8.98 11.64
N VAL A 165 0.54 -8.48 10.48
CA VAL A 165 -0.64 -8.93 9.75
C VAL A 165 -0.21 -9.61 8.45
N PRO A 166 -0.99 -10.56 7.89
CA PRO A 166 -0.64 -11.20 6.62
C PRO A 166 -0.44 -10.19 5.49
N ALA A 167 0.53 -10.46 4.61
CA ALA A 167 0.68 -9.70 3.39
C ALA A 167 -0.49 -10.03 2.44
N ILE A 168 -1.29 -9.02 2.08
CA ILE A 168 -2.48 -9.17 1.23
C ILE A 168 -2.09 -8.87 -0.22
N TRP A 169 -2.52 -9.72 -1.15
CA TRP A 169 -2.33 -9.53 -2.58
C TRP A 169 -3.40 -10.24 -3.40
N VAL A 170 -3.77 -9.65 -4.55
CA VAL A 170 -4.67 -10.23 -5.56
C VAL A 170 -4.30 -9.66 -6.94
N PRO A 171 -4.43 -10.42 -8.05
CA PRO A 171 -3.98 -9.97 -9.37
C PRO A 171 -4.86 -8.90 -10.05
N THR A 172 -5.81 -8.28 -9.35
CA THR A 172 -6.85 -7.37 -9.87
C THR A 172 -6.34 -6.42 -10.97
N PHE A 173 -5.26 -5.67 -10.71
CA PHE A 173 -4.73 -4.69 -11.67
C PHE A 173 -3.97 -5.32 -12.84
N CYS A 174 -3.28 -6.45 -12.60
CA CYS A 174 -2.64 -7.23 -13.65
C CYS A 174 -3.69 -7.76 -14.63
N ASP A 175 -4.78 -8.36 -14.12
CA ASP A 175 -5.86 -8.91 -14.93
C ASP A 175 -6.51 -7.83 -15.80
N GLN A 176 -6.73 -6.64 -15.24
CA GLN A 176 -7.24 -5.50 -16.00
C GLN A 176 -6.31 -5.10 -17.17
N VAL A 177 -5.00 -5.03 -16.93
CA VAL A 177 -4.03 -4.68 -17.97
C VAL A 177 -3.91 -5.79 -19.02
N ILE A 178 -3.88 -7.05 -18.60
CA ILE A 178 -3.83 -8.23 -19.48
C ILE A 178 -5.05 -8.26 -20.40
N ASN A 179 -6.26 -8.07 -19.85
CA ASN A 179 -7.49 -8.00 -20.62
C ASN A 179 -7.46 -6.84 -21.60
N ARG A 180 -7.02 -5.65 -21.16
CA ARG A 180 -6.88 -4.47 -22.02
C ARG A 180 -5.92 -4.71 -23.19
N LEU A 181 -4.80 -5.40 -22.97
CA LEU A 181 -3.84 -5.76 -24.02
C LEU A 181 -4.48 -6.67 -25.07
N LYS A 182 -5.27 -7.65 -24.64
CA LYS A 182 -5.99 -8.54 -25.56
C LYS A 182 -7.08 -7.80 -26.33
N GLU A 183 -7.90 -7.02 -25.66
CA GLU A 183 -9.03 -6.32 -26.27
C GLU A 183 -8.61 -5.21 -27.24
N LYS A 184 -7.63 -4.37 -26.86
CA LYS A 184 -7.25 -3.19 -27.64
C LYS A 184 -6.16 -3.45 -28.67
N HIS A 185 -5.31 -4.44 -28.43
CA HIS A 185 -4.11 -4.69 -29.24
C HIS A 185 -4.01 -6.12 -29.75
N ASN A 186 -4.95 -7.01 -29.39
CA ASN A 186 -4.88 -8.45 -29.66
C ASN A 186 -3.55 -9.07 -29.21
N LEU A 187 -2.96 -8.55 -28.14
CA LEU A 187 -1.73 -9.06 -27.56
C LEU A 187 -2.06 -10.00 -26.41
N GLU A 188 -1.40 -11.15 -26.40
CA GLU A 188 -1.48 -12.11 -25.29
C GLU A 188 -0.31 -11.90 -24.35
N PHE A 189 -0.63 -11.65 -23.08
CA PHE A 189 0.36 -11.60 -22.01
C PHE A 189 0.68 -13.02 -21.51
N GLY A 190 1.94 -13.23 -21.15
CA GLY A 190 2.43 -14.50 -20.63
C GLY A 190 3.70 -14.95 -21.33
N TYR A 191 4.44 -15.85 -20.66
CA TYR A 191 5.66 -16.41 -21.22
C TYR A 191 5.33 -17.25 -22.47
N LYS A 192 5.96 -16.91 -23.59
CA LYS A 192 5.94 -17.70 -24.82
C LYS A 192 7.34 -18.29 -25.02
N PRO A 193 7.53 -19.61 -24.87
CA PRO A 193 8.84 -20.22 -25.06
C PRO A 193 9.32 -19.93 -26.48
N THR A 194 10.47 -19.29 -26.58
CA THR A 194 11.19 -19.09 -27.85
C THR A 194 12.42 -19.97 -27.87
N TYR A 195 12.70 -20.59 -29.02
CA TYR A 195 13.90 -21.40 -29.23
C TYR A 195 15.14 -20.56 -29.61
N LEU A 196 15.11 -19.26 -29.32
CA LEU A 196 16.26 -18.38 -29.51
C LEU A 196 17.38 -18.84 -28.57
N SER A 197 18.59 -18.96 -29.12
CA SER A 197 19.82 -19.28 -28.35
C SER A 197 20.09 -18.20 -27.29
N GLU A 198 19.88 -16.92 -27.62
CA GLU A 198 20.19 -15.83 -26.71
C GLU A 198 18.97 -15.39 -25.89
N LYS A 199 19.11 -15.38 -24.56
CA LYS A 199 18.12 -14.84 -23.63
C LYS A 199 18.58 -13.48 -23.11
N ARG A 200 17.69 -12.49 -23.14
CA ARG A 200 17.91 -11.17 -22.53
C ARG A 200 17.27 -11.16 -21.14
N ILE A 201 18.03 -10.80 -20.13
CA ILE A 201 17.52 -10.64 -18.77
C ILE A 201 17.12 -9.18 -18.58
N ALA A 202 15.94 -8.96 -18.02
CA ALA A 202 15.47 -7.66 -17.58
C ALA A 202 15.00 -7.77 -16.13
N SER A 203 15.26 -6.74 -15.33
CA SER A 203 14.74 -6.61 -13.97
C SER A 203 13.84 -5.39 -13.91
N PHE A 204 12.70 -5.55 -13.23
CA PHE A 204 11.76 -4.47 -12.93
C PHE A 204 11.79 -4.09 -11.44
N GLU A 205 12.79 -4.59 -10.70
CA GLU A 205 13.01 -4.19 -9.32
C GLU A 205 13.35 -2.70 -9.24
N ALA A 206 12.76 -2.02 -8.26
CA ALA A 206 13.06 -0.62 -8.02
C ALA A 206 14.50 -0.44 -7.53
N ASN A 207 15.08 0.74 -7.77
CA ASN A 207 16.38 1.13 -7.21
C ASN A 207 16.30 2.50 -6.52
N ILE A 208 15.49 2.55 -5.47
CA ILE A 208 15.12 3.78 -4.76
C ILE A 208 15.94 3.93 -3.47
N ASN A 209 16.15 2.84 -2.73
CA ASN A 209 16.88 2.83 -1.46
C ASN A 209 17.36 1.42 -1.08
N ILE A 210 17.98 1.25 0.09
CA ILE A 210 18.57 -0.04 0.48
C ILE A 210 17.53 -1.18 0.62
N VAL A 211 16.28 -0.87 0.96
CA VAL A 211 15.19 -1.86 1.07
C VAL A 211 14.42 -2.06 -0.25
N LYS A 212 14.69 -1.22 -1.26
CA LYS A 212 14.09 -1.25 -2.60
C LYS A 212 15.20 -1.03 -3.63
N THR A 213 16.05 -2.04 -3.80
CA THR A 213 17.22 -1.99 -4.69
C THR A 213 17.26 -3.14 -5.68
N SER A 214 17.65 -2.83 -6.92
CA SER A 214 17.88 -3.80 -7.98
C SER A 214 19.26 -4.47 -7.88
N PHE A 215 20.02 -4.24 -6.80
CA PHE A 215 21.38 -4.76 -6.69
C PHE A 215 21.42 -6.28 -6.54
N ILE A 216 20.45 -6.87 -5.83
CA ILE A 216 20.35 -8.34 -5.69
C ILE A 216 20.24 -9.04 -7.06
N PRO A 217 19.27 -8.71 -7.94
CA PRO A 217 19.20 -9.35 -9.25
C PRO A 217 20.44 -9.11 -10.12
N VAL A 218 21.12 -7.96 -9.98
CA VAL A 218 22.39 -7.70 -10.67
C VAL A 218 23.48 -8.68 -10.21
N LEU A 219 23.64 -8.88 -8.90
CA LEU A 219 24.62 -9.81 -8.35
C LEU A 219 24.31 -11.26 -8.75
N ILE A 220 23.03 -11.65 -8.82
CA ILE A 220 22.61 -12.97 -9.30
C ILE A 220 23.04 -13.15 -10.76
N CYS A 221 22.79 -12.15 -11.63
CA CYS A 221 23.19 -12.20 -13.03
C CYS A 221 24.72 -12.30 -13.19
N GLU A 222 25.47 -11.52 -12.40
CA GLU A 222 26.94 -11.55 -12.41
C GLU A 222 27.47 -12.93 -12.00
N GLN A 223 26.92 -13.51 -10.92
CA GLN A 223 27.33 -14.83 -10.46
C GLN A 223 26.98 -15.92 -11.50
N ALA A 224 25.81 -15.84 -12.12
CA ALA A 224 25.41 -16.75 -13.18
C ALA A 224 26.35 -16.66 -14.39
N TYR A 225 26.69 -15.45 -14.82
CA TYR A 225 27.63 -15.20 -15.91
C TYR A 225 29.03 -15.76 -15.60
N ARG A 226 29.55 -15.54 -14.39
CA ARG A 226 30.87 -16.08 -13.97
C ARG A 226 30.89 -17.60 -13.90
N THR A 227 29.79 -18.22 -13.46
CA THR A 227 29.74 -19.68 -13.25
C THR A 227 29.58 -20.43 -14.57
N VAL A 228 28.77 -19.91 -15.50
CA VAL A 228 28.51 -20.56 -16.79
C VAL A 228 28.47 -19.53 -17.93
N PRO A 229 29.61 -18.94 -18.32
CA PRO A 229 29.66 -17.82 -19.27
C PRO A 229 29.21 -18.19 -20.70
N LYS A 230 29.04 -19.49 -21.01
CA LYS A 230 28.75 -20.00 -22.36
C LYS A 230 27.41 -20.75 -22.50
N LYS A 231 26.51 -20.72 -21.51
CA LYS A 231 25.12 -21.17 -21.69
C LYS A 231 24.25 -20.00 -22.17
N ASN A 232 24.53 -19.54 -23.38
CA ASN A 232 23.60 -18.77 -24.20
C ASN A 232 23.49 -19.53 -25.52
#